data_AF-A0A2A5CMW1-F1
#
_entry.id   AF-A0A2A5CMW1-F1
#
_cell.length_a   1.000
_cell.length_b   1.000
_cell.length_c   1.000
_cell.angle_alpha   90.00
_cell.angle_beta   90.00
_cell.angle_gamma   90.00
#
_symmetry.space_group_name_H-M   'P 1'
#
loop_
_entity.id
_entity.type
_entity.pdbx_description
1 polymer ?
#
loop_
_entity_poly.entity_id
_entity_poly.type
_entity_poly.pdbx_seq_one_letter_code
_entity_poly.pdbx_strand_id
1 'polypeptide(L)'
;MRHGNRATVRGNFFLGNGQPNTGGVRIIGEDHKVYNNYFHDLQGSGYHSAITLMNGVPNSPLNRYFQVQRAEISHNTIINCYQPFLIGAGSDNELTLPPLDCIIANNTVLTNNAYVIFNLEDDPINMNYTSNIVWGASLGLPDTTSGILVTDPQMELAADSLWRPQTGSPLIGAATDLFSYITDDMDGQVRNGAYDIGADQESSDSVVIYPLSSSDVGPYWLNSVDTPVFIVTNVS
;
A
#
# COMPACT_ATOMS: atom_id res chain seq x y z
N MET A 1 -4.24 -0.32 -11.90
CA MET A 1 -3.72 0.06 -13.24
C MET A 1 -4.16 -1.03 -14.21
N ARG A 2 -5.25 -0.81 -14.96
CA ARG A 2 -5.92 -1.89 -15.72
C ARG A 2 -5.37 -2.07 -17.14
N HIS A 3 -4.93 -0.96 -17.74
CA HIS A 3 -4.22 -0.83 -19.01
C HIS A 3 -3.31 0.41 -18.94
N GLY A 4 -2.24 0.43 -19.74
CA GLY A 4 -1.24 1.50 -19.76
C GLY A 4 -0.01 1.19 -18.89
N ASN A 5 1.13 1.81 -19.22
CA ASN A 5 2.44 1.59 -18.58
C ASN A 5 2.96 2.90 -17.96
N ARG A 6 3.95 2.82 -17.07
CA ARG A 6 4.63 3.97 -16.44
C ARG A 6 3.73 4.87 -15.58
N ALA A 7 2.63 4.32 -15.06
CA ALA A 7 1.82 5.02 -14.08
C ALA A 7 2.55 5.10 -12.73
N THR A 8 2.40 6.24 -12.05
CA THR A 8 2.89 6.47 -10.68
C THR A 8 1.70 6.58 -9.73
N VAL A 9 1.69 5.76 -8.69
CA VAL A 9 0.74 5.78 -7.58
C VAL A 9 1.52 6.16 -6.32
N ARG A 10 1.36 7.40 -5.86
CA ARG A 10 2.10 7.91 -4.70
C ARG A 10 1.27 8.75 -3.74
N GLY A 11 1.63 8.73 -2.46
CA GLY A 11 1.04 9.61 -1.44
C GLY A 11 -0.44 9.35 -1.19
N ASN A 12 -0.93 8.14 -1.45
CA ASN A 12 -2.35 7.80 -1.27
C ASN A 12 -2.59 7.12 0.08
N PHE A 13 -3.76 7.37 0.67
CA PHE A 13 -4.23 6.73 1.90
C PHE A 13 -5.40 5.80 1.57
N PHE A 14 -5.20 4.49 1.78
CA PHE A 14 -6.21 3.45 1.63
C PHE A 14 -6.70 3.02 3.01
N LEU A 15 -7.83 3.58 3.44
CA LEU A 15 -8.39 3.37 4.78
C LEU A 15 -9.62 2.44 4.70
N GLY A 16 -9.42 1.16 5.02
CA GLY A 16 -10.44 0.12 4.88
C GLY A 16 -11.43 0.03 6.04
N ASN A 17 -11.05 0.49 7.23
CA ASN A 17 -11.86 0.41 8.46
C ASN A 17 -12.39 -1.02 8.74
N GLY A 18 -11.61 -2.04 8.38
CA GLY A 18 -11.96 -3.44 8.57
C GLY A 18 -13.11 -3.93 7.68
N GLN A 19 -13.53 -3.16 6.67
CA GLN A 19 -14.67 -3.53 5.84
C GLN A 19 -14.28 -4.60 4.81
N PRO A 20 -15.13 -5.62 4.56
CA PRO A 20 -14.86 -6.66 3.56
C PRO A 20 -14.61 -6.09 2.16
N ASN A 21 -13.75 -6.76 1.39
CA ASN A 21 -13.41 -6.40 0.00
C ASN A 21 -12.77 -5.01 -0.18
N THR A 22 -12.32 -4.36 0.89
CA THR A 22 -11.50 -3.14 0.79
C THR A 22 -10.09 -3.53 0.33
N GLY A 23 -9.68 -3.03 -0.83
CA GLY A 23 -8.38 -3.32 -1.43
C GLY A 23 -7.57 -2.07 -1.73
N GLY A 24 -6.36 -2.28 -2.23
CA GLY A 24 -5.43 -1.21 -2.56
C GLY A 24 -5.08 -1.18 -4.05
N VAL A 25 -3.79 -1.37 -4.33
CA VAL A 25 -3.22 -1.17 -5.66
C VAL A 25 -3.04 -2.50 -6.39
N ARG A 26 -3.73 -2.65 -7.52
CA ARG A 26 -3.51 -3.75 -8.47
C ARG A 26 -2.67 -3.30 -9.67
N ILE A 27 -1.55 -3.99 -9.90
CA ILE A 27 -0.52 -3.71 -10.89
C ILE A 27 -0.61 -4.70 -12.06
N ILE A 28 -0.72 -4.16 -13.28
CA ILE A 28 -0.75 -4.87 -14.55
C ILE A 28 -0.03 -3.97 -15.56
N GLY A 29 0.92 -4.50 -16.34
CA GLY A 29 1.72 -3.70 -17.27
C GLY A 29 3.07 -3.27 -16.70
N GLU A 30 3.74 -2.38 -17.40
CA GLU A 30 5.18 -2.18 -17.25
C GLU A 30 5.56 -0.86 -16.57
N ASP A 31 6.72 -0.86 -15.90
CA ASP A 31 7.43 0.33 -15.37
C ASP A 31 6.59 1.16 -14.37
N HIS A 32 5.68 0.49 -13.66
CA HIS A 32 4.84 1.15 -12.66
C HIS A 32 5.63 1.48 -11.40
N LYS A 33 5.30 2.63 -10.80
CA LYS A 33 5.87 3.06 -9.52
C LYS A 33 4.77 3.17 -8.47
N VAL A 34 4.92 2.50 -7.35
CA VAL A 34 3.96 2.49 -6.24
C VAL A 34 4.72 2.82 -4.96
N TYR A 35 4.67 4.07 -4.51
CA TYR A 35 5.48 4.51 -3.37
C TYR A 35 4.85 5.54 -2.45
N ASN A 36 5.31 5.64 -1.20
CA ASN A 36 4.74 6.54 -0.18
C ASN A 36 3.21 6.37 -0.01
N ASN A 37 2.67 5.18 -0.25
CA ASN A 37 1.25 4.92 -0.01
C ASN A 37 1.08 4.28 1.37
N TYR A 38 -0.01 4.66 2.03
CA TYR A 38 -0.40 4.17 3.35
C TYR A 38 -1.64 3.30 3.21
N PHE A 39 -1.56 2.04 3.63
CA PHE A 39 -2.65 1.06 3.58
C PHE A 39 -3.01 0.65 5.00
N HIS A 40 -4.27 0.76 5.39
CA HIS A 40 -4.71 0.48 6.75
C HIS A 40 -6.05 -0.25 6.78
N ASP A 41 -6.08 -1.38 7.49
CA ASP A 41 -7.28 -2.18 7.75
C ASP A 41 -8.01 -2.66 6.48
N LEU A 42 -7.28 -2.94 5.40
CA LEU A 42 -7.83 -3.50 4.18
C LEU A 42 -8.11 -5.00 4.33
N GLN A 43 -9.36 -5.42 4.10
CA GLN A 43 -9.80 -6.82 4.27
C GLN A 43 -10.09 -7.54 2.95
N GLY A 44 -9.64 -6.98 1.83
CA GLY A 44 -9.69 -7.63 0.54
C GLY A 44 -8.60 -8.68 0.36
N SER A 45 -8.84 -9.59 -0.58
CA SER A 45 -7.90 -10.64 -1.00
C SER A 45 -7.91 -10.80 -2.52
N GLY A 46 -6.96 -11.57 -3.06
CA GLY A 46 -6.82 -11.79 -4.50
C GLY A 46 -6.58 -10.47 -5.23
N TYR A 47 -7.48 -10.11 -6.14
CA TYR A 47 -7.40 -8.84 -6.88
C TYR A 47 -7.66 -7.58 -6.04
N HIS A 48 -8.08 -7.77 -4.78
CA HIS A 48 -8.33 -6.72 -3.81
C HIS A 48 -7.34 -6.77 -2.62
N SER A 49 -6.18 -7.43 -2.75
CA SER A 49 -5.12 -7.30 -1.75
C SER A 49 -4.65 -5.85 -1.60
N ALA A 50 -3.85 -5.55 -0.58
CA ALA A 50 -3.30 -4.21 -0.41
C ALA A 50 -2.40 -3.84 -1.61
N ILE A 51 -1.50 -4.74 -1.99
CA ILE A 51 -0.72 -4.63 -3.23
C ILE A 51 -0.76 -5.96 -3.98
N THR A 52 -1.23 -5.93 -5.23
CA THR A 52 -1.35 -7.11 -6.10
C THR A 52 -0.52 -6.92 -7.37
N LEU A 53 0.42 -7.83 -7.65
CA LEU A 53 1.11 -7.95 -8.93
C LEU A 53 0.50 -9.13 -9.70
N MET A 54 -0.08 -8.85 -10.86
CA MET A 54 -0.75 -9.86 -11.68
C MET A 54 0.20 -10.62 -12.60
N ASN A 55 -0.17 -11.86 -12.94
CA ASN A 55 0.38 -12.52 -14.12
C ASN A 55 -0.14 -11.86 -15.41
N GLY A 56 0.62 -12.03 -16.49
CA GLY A 56 0.28 -11.56 -17.83
C GLY A 56 -0.06 -12.69 -18.80
N VAL A 57 -0.73 -12.33 -19.89
CA VAL A 57 -1.01 -13.22 -21.02
C VAL A 57 0.13 -13.11 -22.06
N PRO A 58 0.68 -14.22 -22.58
CA PRO A 58 1.63 -14.18 -23.69
C PRO A 58 1.06 -13.47 -24.92
N ASN A 59 1.83 -12.57 -25.53
CA ASN A 59 1.39 -11.77 -26.68
C ASN A 59 0.02 -11.09 -26.42
N SER A 60 -0.15 -10.53 -25.22
CA SER A 60 -1.42 -10.03 -24.72
C SER A 60 -2.08 -9.03 -25.69
N PRO A 61 -3.33 -9.26 -26.12
CA PRO A 61 -4.08 -8.25 -26.85
C PRO A 61 -4.45 -7.09 -25.91
N LEU A 62 -4.77 -5.92 -26.48
CA LEU A 62 -4.98 -4.68 -25.73
C LEU A 62 -6.02 -4.78 -24.59
N ASN A 63 -7.03 -5.65 -24.74
CA ASN A 63 -8.10 -5.85 -23.75
C ASN A 63 -7.78 -6.92 -22.68
N ARG A 64 -6.58 -7.50 -22.69
CA ARG A 64 -6.14 -8.51 -21.71
C ARG A 64 -5.09 -7.93 -20.76
N TYR A 65 -4.41 -8.81 -20.03
CA TYR A 65 -3.46 -8.46 -18.98
C TYR A 65 -2.04 -8.50 -19.54
N PHE A 66 -1.36 -7.36 -19.53
CA PHE A 66 0.06 -7.28 -19.85
C PHE A 66 0.86 -7.78 -18.64
N GLN A 67 1.96 -8.48 -18.91
CA GLN A 67 2.88 -8.93 -17.86
C GLN A 67 3.33 -7.74 -17.01
N VAL A 68 3.38 -7.92 -15.70
CA VAL A 68 4.01 -6.95 -14.82
C VAL A 68 5.52 -7.03 -15.03
N GLN A 69 6.13 -5.94 -15.50
CA GLN A 69 7.58 -5.88 -15.70
C GLN A 69 8.13 -4.60 -15.08
N ARG A 70 9.28 -4.72 -14.39
CA ARG A 70 10.03 -3.56 -13.86
C ARG A 70 9.17 -2.63 -12.99
N ALA A 71 8.22 -3.20 -12.26
CA ALA A 71 7.45 -2.44 -11.29
C ALA A 71 8.33 -2.16 -10.06
N GLU A 72 8.29 -0.92 -9.57
CA GLU A 72 8.99 -0.47 -8.38
C GLU A 72 7.94 -0.20 -7.28
N ILE A 73 7.99 -0.97 -6.21
CA ILE A 73 7.09 -0.85 -5.05
C ILE A 73 7.94 -0.50 -3.84
N SER A 74 7.87 0.76 -3.40
CA SER A 74 8.81 1.22 -2.37
C SER A 74 8.27 2.22 -1.37
N HIS A 75 8.81 2.25 -0.15
CA HIS A 75 8.37 3.23 0.87
C HIS A 75 6.86 3.22 1.10
N ASN A 76 6.20 2.05 1.06
CA ASN A 76 4.80 1.94 1.45
C ASN A 76 4.71 1.47 2.91
N THR A 77 3.68 1.95 3.61
CA THR A 77 3.33 1.51 4.96
C THR A 77 2.05 0.70 4.90
N ILE A 78 2.09 -0.57 5.30
CA ILE A 78 0.96 -1.50 5.23
C ILE A 78 0.64 -1.99 6.65
N ILE A 79 -0.48 -1.51 7.20
CA ILE A 79 -0.92 -1.77 8.56
C ILE A 79 -2.19 -2.60 8.55
N ASN A 80 -2.16 -3.73 9.27
CA ASN A 80 -3.31 -4.59 9.52
C ASN A 80 -4.15 -4.94 8.28
N CYS A 81 -3.48 -5.09 7.14
CA CYS A 81 -4.12 -5.56 5.91
C CYS A 81 -4.14 -7.10 5.91
N TYR A 82 -5.27 -7.69 5.51
CA TYR A 82 -5.47 -9.14 5.47
C TYR A 82 -4.45 -9.82 4.55
N GLN A 83 -4.24 -9.27 3.35
CA GLN A 83 -3.25 -9.75 2.40
C GLN A 83 -2.36 -8.57 1.96
N PRO A 84 -1.19 -8.37 2.58
CA PRO A 84 -0.29 -7.26 2.27
C PRO A 84 0.20 -7.30 0.81
N PHE A 85 0.82 -8.42 0.40
CA PHE A 85 1.28 -8.63 -0.96
C PHE A 85 0.68 -9.90 -1.56
N LEU A 86 0.24 -9.79 -2.80
CA LEU A 86 -0.03 -10.92 -3.68
C LEU A 86 0.80 -10.80 -4.94
N ILE A 87 1.64 -11.80 -5.20
CA ILE A 87 2.54 -11.88 -6.35
C ILE A 87 2.09 -13.00 -7.27
N GLY A 88 2.06 -12.73 -8.57
CA GLY A 88 1.66 -13.70 -9.58
C GLY A 88 0.15 -13.93 -9.65
N ALA A 89 -0.63 -12.93 -9.24
CA ALA A 89 -2.07 -13.07 -9.09
C ALA A 89 -2.75 -13.53 -10.39
N GLY A 90 -3.70 -14.44 -10.27
CA GLY A 90 -4.48 -14.95 -11.40
C GLY A 90 -3.72 -15.88 -12.34
N SER A 91 -2.56 -16.41 -11.91
CA SER A 91 -1.82 -17.42 -12.68
C SER A 91 -2.70 -18.61 -13.02
N ASP A 92 -2.78 -18.92 -14.31
CA ASP A 92 -3.54 -20.04 -14.87
C ASP A 92 -2.98 -20.41 -16.25
N ASN A 93 -3.72 -21.24 -17.00
CA ASN A 93 -3.31 -21.69 -18.34
C ASN A 93 -3.28 -20.56 -19.40
N GLU A 94 -3.86 -19.39 -19.11
CA GLU A 94 -3.86 -18.22 -19.99
C GLU A 94 -2.89 -17.14 -19.50
N LEU A 95 -2.92 -16.84 -18.20
CA LEU A 95 -2.04 -15.87 -17.53
C LEU A 95 -0.74 -16.55 -17.08
N THR A 96 0.09 -16.94 -18.04
CA THR A 96 1.29 -17.76 -17.78
C THR A 96 2.58 -16.95 -17.60
N LEU A 97 2.54 -15.62 -17.64
CA LEU A 97 3.73 -14.78 -17.52
C LEU A 97 3.82 -14.15 -16.13
N PRO A 98 4.71 -14.63 -15.24
CA PRO A 98 4.85 -14.07 -13.90
C PRO A 98 5.48 -12.67 -13.90
N PRO A 99 5.37 -11.92 -12.79
CA PRO A 99 6.07 -10.64 -12.64
C PRO A 99 7.58 -10.79 -12.90
N LEU A 100 8.14 -9.87 -13.68
CA LEU A 100 9.53 -9.93 -14.18
C LEU A 100 10.30 -8.67 -13.79
N ASP A 101 11.52 -8.85 -13.28
CA ASP A 101 12.48 -7.78 -12.96
C ASP A 101 11.90 -6.67 -12.06
N CYS A 102 11.00 -7.03 -11.14
CA CYS A 102 10.36 -6.08 -10.23
C CYS A 102 11.17 -5.87 -8.96
N ILE A 103 10.95 -4.73 -8.29
CA ILE A 103 11.64 -4.34 -7.06
C ILE A 103 10.60 -4.06 -5.97
N ILE A 104 10.79 -4.67 -4.80
CA ILE A 104 10.05 -4.37 -3.57
C ILE A 104 11.07 -3.88 -2.53
N ALA A 105 11.08 -2.57 -2.24
CA ALA A 105 12.13 -1.98 -1.42
C ALA A 105 11.65 -0.97 -0.37
N ASN A 106 12.28 -0.93 0.80
CA ASN A 106 11.99 0.07 1.84
C ASN A 106 10.51 0.12 2.27
N ASN A 107 9.76 -0.97 2.16
CA ASN A 107 8.37 -1.03 2.65
C ASN A 107 8.35 -1.51 4.11
N THR A 108 7.33 -1.08 4.86
CA THR A 108 7.04 -1.62 6.19
C THR A 108 5.69 -2.32 6.22
N VAL A 109 5.64 -3.49 6.85
CA VAL A 109 4.39 -4.24 7.10
C VAL A 109 4.26 -4.54 8.59
N LEU A 110 3.16 -4.12 9.19
CA LEU A 110 2.75 -4.52 10.53
C LEU A 110 1.33 -5.06 10.47
N THR A 111 1.15 -6.37 10.62
CA THR A 111 -0.18 -6.99 10.56
C THR A 111 -0.35 -7.99 11.70
N ASN A 112 -1.57 -8.17 12.19
CA ASN A 112 -1.90 -9.23 13.15
C ASN A 112 -2.79 -10.31 12.52
N ASN A 113 -2.98 -10.26 11.20
CA ASN A 113 -3.74 -11.24 10.45
C ASN A 113 -2.96 -12.56 10.35
N ALA A 114 -3.67 -13.69 10.36
CA ALA A 114 -3.04 -15.01 10.28
C ALA A 114 -2.57 -15.41 8.87
N TYR A 115 -2.75 -14.53 7.87
CA TYR A 115 -2.36 -14.78 6.48
C TYR A 115 -0.89 -14.40 6.23
N VAL A 116 -0.26 -15.01 5.24
CA VAL A 116 1.15 -14.73 4.90
C VAL A 116 1.33 -13.28 4.39
N ILE A 117 2.49 -12.69 4.67
CA ILE A 117 2.81 -11.32 4.24
C ILE A 117 3.01 -11.25 2.72
N PHE A 118 3.85 -12.13 2.18
CA PHE A 118 4.05 -12.31 0.74
C PHE A 118 3.37 -13.59 0.30
N ASN A 119 2.18 -13.48 -0.29
CA ASN A 119 1.53 -14.62 -0.92
C ASN A 119 1.95 -14.73 -2.39
N LEU A 120 2.37 -15.91 -2.81
CA LEU A 120 2.80 -16.20 -4.18
C LEU A 120 1.79 -17.17 -4.81
N GLU A 121 1.12 -16.72 -5.86
CA GLU A 121 0.34 -17.57 -6.76
C GLU A 121 1.18 -18.06 -7.95
N ASP A 122 2.30 -17.40 -8.23
CA ASP A 122 3.31 -17.80 -9.20
C ASP A 122 4.69 -17.28 -8.78
N ASP A 123 5.74 -17.96 -9.22
CA ASP A 123 7.12 -17.58 -8.90
C ASP A 123 7.56 -16.41 -9.78
N PRO A 124 7.89 -15.24 -9.22
CA PRO A 124 8.37 -14.12 -10.01
C PRO A 124 9.79 -14.37 -10.53
N ILE A 125 10.11 -13.75 -11.66
CA ILE A 125 11.42 -13.86 -12.29
C ILE A 125 12.25 -12.62 -11.92
N ASN A 126 13.42 -12.84 -11.32
CA ASN A 126 14.35 -11.78 -10.89
C ASN A 126 13.69 -10.71 -10.00
N MET A 127 12.80 -11.11 -9.08
CA MET A 127 12.28 -10.20 -8.06
C MET A 127 13.39 -9.80 -7.10
N ASN A 128 13.61 -8.49 -6.95
CA ASN A 128 14.56 -7.95 -5.98
C ASN A 128 13.84 -7.41 -4.75
N TYR A 129 14.35 -7.77 -3.57
CA TYR A 129 13.89 -7.24 -2.29
C TYR A 129 15.05 -6.49 -1.63
N THR A 130 14.80 -5.28 -1.11
CA THR A 130 15.82 -4.52 -0.36
C THR A 130 15.21 -3.77 0.82
N SER A 131 15.82 -3.89 2.00
CA SER A 131 15.48 -3.09 3.19
C SER A 131 13.99 -3.00 3.52
N ASN A 132 13.24 -4.08 3.34
CA ASN A 132 11.87 -4.15 3.85
C ASN A 132 11.89 -4.62 5.31
N ILE A 133 11.04 -4.04 6.16
CA ILE A 133 10.82 -4.53 7.53
C ILE A 133 9.39 -5.03 7.63
N VAL A 134 9.20 -6.27 8.10
CA VAL A 134 7.87 -6.89 8.16
C VAL A 134 7.66 -7.62 9.48
N TRP A 135 6.42 -7.59 10.01
CA TRP A 135 6.11 -8.19 11.30
C TRP A 135 4.65 -8.65 11.44
N GLY A 136 4.49 -9.62 12.35
CA GLY A 136 3.22 -10.03 12.93
C GLY A 136 2.45 -11.11 12.17
N ALA A 137 2.99 -11.59 11.05
CA ALA A 137 2.52 -12.79 10.36
C ALA A 137 3.70 -13.57 9.74
N SER A 138 3.42 -14.77 9.22
CA SER A 138 4.42 -15.57 8.51
C SER A 138 4.86 -14.88 7.21
N LEU A 139 6.15 -14.99 6.88
CA LEU A 139 6.73 -14.25 5.76
C LEU A 139 6.12 -14.63 4.41
N GLY A 140 5.86 -15.92 4.17
CA GLY A 140 5.39 -16.44 2.88
C GLY A 140 6.47 -16.60 1.81
N LEU A 141 7.73 -16.31 2.16
CA LEU A 141 8.93 -16.55 1.37
C LEU A 141 9.90 -17.45 2.16
N PRO A 142 10.88 -18.09 1.50
CA PRO A 142 11.95 -18.80 2.19
C PRO A 142 12.71 -17.87 3.16
N ASP A 143 13.07 -18.36 4.34
CA ASP A 143 13.83 -17.60 5.35
C ASP A 143 15.22 -17.14 4.86
N THR A 144 15.71 -17.73 3.76
CA THR A 144 16.96 -17.33 3.10
C THR A 144 16.80 -16.13 2.16
N THR A 145 15.60 -15.57 2.01
CA THR A 145 15.34 -14.42 1.15
C THR A 145 16.02 -13.18 1.73
N SER A 146 16.99 -12.62 1.01
CA SER A 146 17.67 -11.39 1.43
C SER A 146 16.80 -10.15 1.22
N GLY A 147 17.12 -9.06 1.93
CA GLY A 147 16.46 -7.76 1.74
C GLY A 147 15.11 -7.60 2.43
N ILE A 148 14.75 -8.55 3.29
CA ILE A 148 13.60 -8.49 4.18
C ILE A 148 14.09 -8.82 5.59
N LEU A 149 13.82 -7.93 6.54
CA LEU A 149 14.08 -8.14 7.95
C LEU A 149 12.74 -8.40 8.66
N VAL A 150 12.60 -9.58 9.26
CA VAL A 150 11.42 -9.94 10.05
C VAL A 150 11.64 -9.51 11.49
N THR A 151 11.19 -8.30 11.83
CA THR A 151 11.32 -7.72 13.18
C THR A 151 10.22 -6.70 13.42
N ASP A 152 9.84 -6.50 14.69
CA ASP A 152 8.83 -5.52 15.06
C ASP A 152 9.24 -4.11 14.59
N PRO A 153 8.45 -3.45 13.70
CA PRO A 153 8.77 -2.12 13.19
C PRO A 153 8.59 -1.02 14.24
N GLN A 154 8.05 -1.33 15.43
CA GLN A 154 7.91 -0.36 16.52
C GLN A 154 7.13 0.88 16.09
N MET A 155 5.90 0.65 15.66
CA MET A 155 4.97 1.71 15.25
C MET A 155 4.06 2.09 16.41
N GLU A 156 3.65 3.36 16.46
CA GLU A 156 2.64 3.86 17.39
C GLU A 156 1.55 4.63 16.65
N LEU A 157 0.35 4.67 17.23
CA LEU A 157 -0.76 5.44 16.67
C LEU A 157 -0.60 6.91 17.08
N ALA A 158 -0.38 7.79 16.10
CA ALA A 158 -0.21 9.22 16.30
C ALA A 158 -1.55 9.95 16.48
N ALA A 159 -1.49 11.24 16.81
CA ALA A 159 -2.66 12.07 17.12
C ALA A 159 -3.64 12.23 15.94
N ASP A 160 -3.15 12.06 14.71
CA ASP A 160 -3.92 12.07 13.47
C ASP A 160 -4.54 10.69 13.13
N SER A 161 -4.42 9.71 14.03
CA SER A 161 -4.89 8.34 13.87
C SER A 161 -4.18 7.55 12.74
N LEU A 162 -2.99 7.98 12.34
CA LEU A 162 -2.09 7.21 11.47
C LEU A 162 -1.02 6.51 12.31
N TRP A 163 -0.64 5.31 11.90
CA TRP A 163 0.48 4.60 12.51
C TRP A 163 1.79 5.15 11.98
N ARG A 164 2.69 5.54 12.89
CA ARG A 164 3.98 6.17 12.59
C ARG A 164 5.11 5.47 13.34
N PRO A 165 6.35 5.52 12.85
CA PRO A 165 7.50 5.01 13.59
C PRO A 165 7.61 5.73 14.95
N GLN A 166 7.65 4.98 16.05
CA GLN A 166 7.93 5.59 17.35
C GLN A 166 9.42 5.97 17.44
N THR A 167 9.79 6.85 18.38
CA THR A 167 11.19 7.20 18.62
C THR A 167 12.06 5.95 18.83
N GLY A 168 13.11 5.81 18.03
CA GLY A 168 14.03 4.66 18.08
C GLY A 168 13.58 3.44 17.28
N SER A 169 12.48 3.54 16.53
CA SER A 169 12.03 2.51 15.60
C SER A 169 13.15 2.07 14.65
N PRO A 170 13.25 0.76 14.31
CA PRO A 170 14.22 0.27 13.32
C PRO A 170 13.94 0.75 11.89
N LEU A 171 12.83 1.46 11.65
CA LEU A 171 12.52 2.08 10.36
C LEU A 171 13.32 3.36 10.12
N ILE A 172 13.71 4.08 11.19
CA ILE A 172 14.29 5.41 11.10
C ILE A 172 15.71 5.33 10.50
N GLY A 173 15.92 6.05 9.39
CA GLY A 173 17.19 6.14 8.67
C GLY A 173 17.71 4.81 8.08
N ALA A 174 16.84 3.80 7.94
CA ALA A 174 17.25 2.43 7.61
C ALA A 174 17.12 2.07 6.12
N ALA A 175 16.56 2.94 5.27
CA ALA A 175 16.45 2.69 3.84
C ALA A 175 17.83 2.76 3.15
N THR A 176 18.08 1.86 2.18
CA THR A 176 19.40 1.74 1.52
C THR A 176 19.35 1.95 0.01
N ASP A 177 18.32 1.45 -0.67
CA ASP A 177 18.07 1.74 -2.09
C ASP A 177 17.29 3.05 -2.22
N LEU A 178 18.02 4.16 -2.30
CA LEU A 178 17.44 5.50 -2.39
C LEU A 178 17.03 5.80 -3.83
N PHE A 179 15.72 5.71 -4.09
CA PHE A 179 15.14 6.10 -5.37
C PHE A 179 15.16 7.63 -5.49
N SER A 180 16.05 8.17 -6.35
CA SER A 180 16.27 9.63 -6.49
C SER A 180 15.05 10.50 -6.79
N TYR A 181 13.94 9.89 -7.26
CA TYR A 181 12.69 10.57 -7.55
C TYR A 181 11.72 10.61 -6.35
N ILE A 182 12.05 9.98 -5.23
CA ILE A 182 11.28 10.01 -3.97
C ILE A 182 11.95 11.04 -3.06
N THR A 183 11.49 12.28 -3.12
CA THR A 183 12.08 13.40 -2.37
C THR A 183 11.25 13.85 -1.17
N ASP A 184 10.00 13.40 -1.11
CA ASP A 184 9.01 13.69 -0.08
C ASP A 184 8.46 12.38 0.49
N ASP A 185 7.72 12.45 1.59
CA ASP A 185 7.01 11.34 2.23
C ASP A 185 5.48 11.43 2.01
N MET A 186 4.69 10.63 2.73
CA MET A 186 3.23 10.64 2.61
C MET A 186 2.56 11.94 3.06
N ASP A 187 3.23 12.72 3.91
CA ASP A 187 2.74 13.96 4.50
C ASP A 187 3.18 15.21 3.71
N GLY A 188 4.01 15.01 2.68
CA GLY A 188 4.64 16.07 1.90
C GLY A 188 5.86 16.68 2.60
N GLN A 189 6.39 16.03 3.64
CA GLN A 189 7.63 16.44 4.30
C GLN A 189 8.83 15.95 3.48
N VAL A 190 9.90 16.74 3.46
CA VAL A 190 11.08 16.41 2.66
C VAL A 190 11.87 15.27 3.32
N ARG A 191 12.22 14.25 2.53
CA ARG A 191 13.16 13.22 2.97
C ARG A 191 14.58 13.78 2.93
N ASN A 192 15.08 14.21 4.10
CA ASN A 192 16.43 14.74 4.30
C ASN A 192 17.31 13.70 5.01
N GLY A 193 18.58 13.60 4.60
CA GLY A 193 19.53 12.69 5.24
C GLY A 193 19.29 11.22 4.90
N ALA A 194 19.36 10.34 5.91
CA ALA A 194 19.06 8.92 5.76
C ALA A 194 17.54 8.73 5.75
N TYR A 195 17.02 7.98 4.77
CA TYR A 195 15.57 7.86 4.59
C TYR A 195 15.01 6.76 5.48
N ASP A 196 13.80 6.97 5.94
CA ASP A 196 13.06 5.98 6.72
C ASP A 196 12.42 4.92 5.81
N ILE A 197 12.32 3.70 6.31
CA ILE A 197 11.54 2.62 5.71
C ILE A 197 10.05 2.90 5.96
N GLY A 198 9.23 2.72 4.93
CA GLY A 198 7.80 3.05 4.96
C GLY A 198 7.49 4.42 4.37
N ALA A 199 6.21 4.76 4.42
CA ALA A 199 5.63 5.95 3.77
C ALA A 199 5.88 7.26 4.54
N ASP A 200 6.20 7.17 5.83
CA ASP A 200 6.48 8.30 6.72
C ASP A 200 7.98 8.60 6.78
N GLN A 201 8.33 9.85 7.07
CA GLN A 201 9.68 10.26 7.43
C GLN A 201 9.66 10.98 8.78
N GLU A 202 10.52 10.56 9.72
CA GLU A 202 10.68 11.30 10.97
C GLU A 202 11.12 12.74 10.65
N SER A 203 10.22 13.68 10.92
CA SER A 203 10.40 15.09 10.63
C SER A 203 9.64 15.97 11.63
N SER A 204 10.13 17.19 11.77
CA SER A 204 9.45 18.27 12.50
C SER A 204 8.81 19.30 11.57
N ASP A 205 8.91 19.09 10.25
CA ASP A 205 8.28 19.93 9.25
C ASP A 205 6.75 19.81 9.35
N SER A 206 6.03 20.80 8.81
CA SER A 206 4.57 20.75 8.83
C SER A 206 4.03 19.68 7.88
N VAL A 207 3.06 18.90 8.36
CA VAL A 207 2.25 17.99 7.54
C VAL A 207 1.35 18.82 6.63
N VAL A 208 1.41 18.57 5.32
CA VAL A 208 0.65 19.30 4.29
C VAL A 208 -0.25 18.41 3.44
N ILE A 209 -0.05 17.09 3.51
CA ILE A 209 -0.90 16.06 2.90
C ILE A 209 -1.43 15.18 4.02
N TYR A 210 -2.75 14.98 4.08
CA TYR A 210 -3.40 14.14 5.09
C TYR A 210 -4.78 13.69 4.59
N PRO A 211 -5.35 12.60 5.14
CA PRO A 211 -6.74 12.21 4.86
C PRO A 211 -7.72 13.33 5.22
N LEU A 212 -8.49 13.78 4.24
CA LEU A 212 -9.45 14.86 4.43
C LEU A 212 -10.63 14.40 5.30
N SER A 213 -11.02 15.23 6.24
CA SER A 213 -12.20 15.08 7.09
C SER A 213 -13.41 15.83 6.52
N SER A 214 -14.58 15.62 7.10
CA SER A 214 -15.78 16.39 6.76
C SER A 214 -15.59 17.90 6.96
N SER A 215 -14.73 18.32 7.90
CA SER A 215 -14.37 19.73 8.11
C SER A 215 -13.51 20.33 6.99
N ASP A 216 -12.80 19.52 6.21
CA ASP A 216 -11.92 19.99 5.14
C ASP A 216 -12.67 20.16 3.79
N VAL A 217 -13.73 19.36 3.56
CA VAL A 217 -14.38 19.25 2.24
C VAL A 217 -15.88 19.56 2.20
N GLY A 218 -16.54 19.76 3.34
CA GLY A 218 -18.00 19.85 3.43
C GLY A 218 -18.53 21.14 4.07
N PRO A 219 -19.68 21.68 3.62
CA PRO A 219 -20.25 22.84 4.25
C PRO A 219 -20.85 22.45 5.60
N TYR A 220 -20.32 23.03 6.67
CA TYR A 220 -20.84 22.91 8.03
C TYR A 220 -22.38 23.14 8.14
N TRP A 221 -23.01 23.81 7.15
CA TRP A 221 -24.43 24.15 7.10
C TRP A 221 -25.39 23.03 6.65
N LEU A 222 -24.91 21.90 6.08
CA LEU A 222 -25.81 20.80 5.69
C LEU A 222 -26.20 19.87 6.85
N ASN A 223 -25.50 19.97 7.99
CA ASN A 223 -25.73 19.14 9.17
C ASN A 223 -26.67 19.79 10.20
N SER A 224 -27.21 20.98 9.94
CA SER A 224 -28.26 21.58 10.77
C SER A 224 -29.65 21.15 10.29
N VAL A 225 -29.99 19.87 10.50
CA VAL A 225 -31.38 19.43 10.47
C VAL A 225 -31.83 19.12 11.89
N ASP A 226 -32.00 20.17 12.68
CA ASP A 226 -32.88 20.14 13.85
C ASP A 226 -34.21 20.76 13.46
N THR A 227 -35.17 19.92 13.08
CA THR A 227 -36.58 20.03 13.48
C THR A 227 -37.39 18.83 12.95
N PRO A 228 -38.19 18.16 13.79
CA PRO A 228 -39.14 17.15 13.33
C PRO A 228 -40.30 17.85 12.61
N VAL A 229 -40.38 17.71 11.29
CA VAL A 229 -41.58 18.14 10.55
C VAL A 229 -42.61 17.02 10.60
N PHE A 230 -43.53 17.11 11.55
CA PHE A 230 -44.82 16.44 11.43
C PHE A 230 -45.62 17.16 10.34
N ILE A 231 -45.90 16.50 9.22
CA ILE A 231 -47.00 16.90 8.34
C ILE A 231 -48.20 16.03 8.70
N VAL A 232 -49.10 16.59 9.51
CA VAL A 232 -50.47 16.11 9.64
C VAL A 232 -51.28 16.78 8.53
N THR A 233 -51.95 15.97 7.70
CA THR A 233 -53.14 16.42 6.98
C THR A 233 -54.22 15.34 7.07
N ASN A 234 -54.99 15.36 8.16
CA ASN A 234 -56.44 15.12 8.08
C ASN A 234 -57.03 16.44 7.56
N VAL A 235 -58.00 16.56 6.66
CA VAL A 235 -59.35 15.99 6.47
C VAL A 235 -59.74 16.44 5.04
N SER A 236 -60.62 15.85 4.23
CA SER A 236 -61.91 15.16 4.44
C SER A 236 -62.19 14.17 3.32
#